data_AF-A0A183CLG3-F1
#
_entry.id   AF-A0A183CLG3-F1
#
_cell.length_a   1.000
_cell.length_b   1.000
_cell.length_c   1.000
_cell.angle_alpha   90.00
_cell.angle_beta   90.00
_cell.angle_gamma   90.00
#
_symmetry.space_group_name_H-M   'P 1'
#
loop_
_entity.id
_entity.type
_entity.pdbx_description
1 polymer ?
#
loop_
_entity_poly.entity_id
_entity_poly.type
_entity_poly.pdbx_seq_one_letter_code
_entity_poly.pdbx_strand_id
1 'polypeptide(L)'
;MLSADQLPDEVQGMLKPFIIAKERLVKVGVGGALIQFHPTYHELLEAQLHSLAPLNIEWELVPADEGSVKGAALIAAVAEKLKL
;
A
#
# COMPACT_ATOMS: atom_id res chain seq x y z
N MET A 1 12.69 -20.95 -19.96
CA MET A 1 11.48 -20.63 -19.16
C MET A 1 10.32 -20.52 -20.12
N LEU A 2 9.26 -21.29 -19.94
CA LEU A 2 8.02 -21.15 -20.70
C LEU A 2 7.33 -19.86 -20.24
N SER A 3 7.04 -18.94 -21.16
CA SER A 3 6.28 -17.72 -20.87
C SER A 3 4.84 -18.10 -20.50
N ALA A 4 4.27 -17.42 -19.49
CA ALA A 4 2.95 -17.72 -18.92
C ALA A 4 1.80 -17.71 -19.95
N ASP A 5 2.00 -17.04 -21.09
CA ASP A 5 1.04 -16.91 -22.19
C ASP A 5 0.78 -18.22 -22.96
N GLN A 6 1.56 -19.27 -22.71
CA GLN A 6 1.44 -20.59 -23.36
C GLN A 6 0.58 -21.60 -22.57
N LEU A 7 0.05 -21.22 -21.40
CA LEU A 7 -0.79 -22.10 -20.59
C LEU A 7 -2.27 -22.05 -21.02
N PRO A 8 -3.02 -23.17 -20.92
CA PRO A 8 -4.45 -23.21 -21.23
C PRO A 8 -5.25 -22.18 -20.42
N ASP A 9 -6.31 -21.62 -21.01
CA ASP A 9 -7.13 -20.55 -20.40
C ASP A 9 -7.67 -20.91 -19.00
N GLU A 10 -7.93 -22.19 -18.74
CA GLU A 10 -8.35 -22.71 -17.45
C GLU A 10 -7.24 -22.57 -16.39
N VAL A 11 -6.00 -22.90 -16.76
CA VAL A 11 -4.82 -22.73 -15.91
C VAL A 11 -4.48 -21.24 -15.76
N GLN A 12 -4.63 -20.42 -16.81
CA GLN A 12 -4.51 -18.97 -16.69
C GLN A 12 -5.57 -18.38 -15.75
N GLY A 13 -6.81 -18.88 -15.79
CA GLY A 13 -7.90 -18.47 -14.90
C GLY A 13 -7.63 -18.82 -13.43
N MET A 14 -7.09 -20.01 -13.17
CA MET A 14 -6.68 -20.46 -11.83
C MET A 14 -5.46 -19.70 -11.32
N LEU A 15 -4.54 -19.34 -12.21
CA LEU A 15 -3.34 -18.59 -11.87
C LEU A 15 -3.59 -17.09 -11.80
N LYS A 16 -4.62 -16.51 -12.43
CA LYS A 16 -4.95 -15.07 -12.37
C LYS A 16 -4.99 -14.49 -10.95
N PRO A 17 -5.65 -15.09 -9.95
CA PRO A 17 -5.57 -14.60 -8.57
C PRO A 17 -4.15 -14.67 -7.96
N PHE A 18 -3.28 -15.55 -8.48
CA PHE A 18 -1.86 -15.66 -8.12
C PHE A 18 -0.92 -14.78 -8.98
N ILE A 19 -1.31 -14.41 -10.21
CA ILE A 19 -0.51 -13.73 -11.24
C ILE A 19 -0.87 -12.24 -11.41
N ILE A 20 -1.94 -11.73 -10.78
CA ILE A 20 -2.06 -10.28 -10.55
C ILE A 20 -1.07 -9.86 -9.44
N ALA A 21 0.21 -9.90 -9.80
CA ALA A 21 1.35 -9.34 -9.10
C ALA A 21 1.91 -8.21 -9.99
N LYS A 22 1.08 -7.19 -10.23
CA LYS A 22 1.61 -5.87 -10.58
C LYS A 22 2.16 -5.32 -9.27
N GLU A 23 3.49 -5.31 -9.12
CA GLU A 23 4.27 -4.82 -7.95
C GLU A 23 3.39 -4.34 -6.79
N ARG A 24 2.98 -5.27 -5.93
CA ARG A 24 2.00 -5.03 -4.86
C ARG A 24 2.69 -4.45 -3.63
N LEU A 25 3.48 -3.40 -3.81
CA LEU A 25 4.03 -2.65 -2.69
C LEU A 25 2.94 -1.76 -2.09
N VAL A 26 2.46 -2.14 -0.91
CA VAL A 26 1.46 -1.37 -0.15
C VAL A 26 2.17 -0.34 0.71
N LYS A 27 2.02 0.94 0.38
CA LYS A 27 2.49 2.04 1.23
C LYS A 27 1.40 2.46 2.21
N VAL A 28 1.70 2.40 3.50
CA VAL A 28 0.77 2.74 4.58
C VAL A 28 1.19 4.08 5.18
N GLY A 29 0.42 5.13 4.92
CA GLY A 29 0.63 6.43 5.53
C GLY A 29 0.34 6.39 7.03
N VAL A 30 1.34 6.67 7.86
CA VAL A 30 1.23 6.69 9.33
C VAL A 30 1.50 8.10 9.87
N GLY A 31 0.74 8.52 10.88
CA GLY A 31 0.90 9.83 11.49
C GLY A 31 0.29 9.90 12.89
N GLY A 32 0.39 11.07 13.51
CA GLY A 32 -0.12 11.32 14.87
C GLY A 32 0.95 11.20 15.96
N ALA A 33 0.58 11.58 17.18
CA ALA A 33 1.51 11.81 18.28
C ALA A 33 2.36 10.60 18.68
N LEU A 34 1.82 9.37 18.58
CA LEU A 34 2.59 8.16 18.91
C LEU A 34 3.67 7.89 17.86
N ILE A 35 3.36 8.06 16.58
CA ILE A 35 4.33 7.92 15.49
C ILE A 35 5.40 9.01 15.57
N GLN A 36 5.02 10.24 15.97
CA GLN A 36 5.91 11.40 15.99
C GLN A 36 6.78 11.52 17.25
N PHE A 37 6.24 11.19 18.43
CA PHE A 37 6.87 11.53 19.71
C PHE A 37 7.23 10.33 20.58
N HIS A 38 6.75 9.13 20.27
CA HIS A 38 7.08 7.94 21.06
C HIS A 38 8.29 7.22 20.46
N PRO A 39 9.42 7.10 21.19
CA PRO A 39 10.71 6.69 20.63
C PRO A 39 10.74 5.27 20.06
N THR A 40 9.85 4.38 20.52
CA THR A 40 9.84 2.96 20.13
C THR A 40 8.55 2.52 19.43
N TYR A 41 7.55 3.40 19.30
CA TYR A 41 6.23 2.96 18.84
C TYR A 41 6.24 2.52 17.36
N HIS A 42 7.02 3.22 16.53
CA HIS A 42 7.17 2.90 15.12
C HIS A 42 7.70 1.47 14.90
N GLU A 43 8.79 1.12 15.59
CA GLU A 43 9.42 -0.21 15.51
C GLU A 43 8.46 -1.31 16.01
N LEU A 44 7.74 -1.06 17.11
CA LEU A 44 6.77 -2.02 17.64
C LEU A 44 5.62 -2.25 16.65
N LEU A 45 5.11 -1.19 16.04
CA LEU A 45 4.05 -1.29 15.02
C LEU A 45 4.53 -2.09 13.82
N GLU A 46 5.73 -1.79 13.32
CA GLU A 46 6.34 -2.49 12.18
C GLU A 46 6.54 -3.99 12.48
N ALA A 47 7.08 -4.32 13.65
CA ALA A 47 7.28 -5.71 14.08
C ALA A 47 5.95 -6.48 14.18
N GLN A 48 4.90 -5.85 14.72
CA GLN A 48 3.57 -6.47 14.78
C GLN A 48 3.00 -6.69 13.38
N LEU A 49 3.11 -5.70 12.49
CA LEU A 49 2.65 -5.83 11.11
C LEU A 49 3.41 -6.92 10.36
N HIS A 50 4.72 -7.10 10.58
CA HIS A 50 5.46 -8.20 9.97
C HIS A 50 4.96 -9.57 10.42
N SER A 51 4.49 -9.70 11.66
CA SER A 51 3.94 -10.96 12.18
C SER A 51 2.51 -11.26 11.68
N LEU A 52 1.75 -10.24 11.29
CA LEU A 52 0.33 -10.36 10.94
C LEU A 52 0.06 -10.23 9.44
N ALA A 53 0.92 -9.54 8.70
CA ALA A 53 0.73 -9.28 7.28
C ALA A 53 0.85 -10.58 6.45
N PRO A 54 0.07 -10.72 5.36
CA PRO A 54 0.22 -11.84 4.44
C PRO A 54 1.62 -11.88 3.82
N LEU A 55 2.25 -13.06 3.80
CA LEU A 55 3.61 -13.26 3.28
C LEU A 55 3.79 -12.91 1.79
N ASN A 56 2.69 -12.83 1.04
CA ASN A 56 2.68 -12.54 -0.40
C ASN A 56 2.39 -11.05 -0.71
N ILE A 57 2.49 -10.18 0.30
CA ILE A 57 2.30 -8.73 0.20
C ILE A 57 3.55 -8.04 0.70
N GLU A 58 4.15 -7.22 -0.15
CA GLU A 58 5.20 -6.28 0.24
C GLU A 58 4.54 -4.99 0.75
N TRP A 59 5.04 -4.44 1.85
CA TRP A 59 4.49 -3.22 2.42
C TRP A 59 5.57 -2.37 3.07
N GLU A 60 5.26 -1.08 3.23
CA GLU A 60 6.15 -0.08 3.82
C GLU A 60 5.31 0.91 4.63
N LEU A 61 5.73 1.21 5.87
CA LEU A 61 5.18 2.35 6.61
C LEU A 61 5.81 3.64 6.12
N VAL A 62 4.97 4.62 5.77
CA VAL A 62 5.42 5.93 5.30
C VAL A 62 4.97 6.99 6.30
N PRO A 63 5.90 7.64 7.02
CA PRO A 63 5.56 8.78 7.88
C PRO A 63 4.91 9.89 7.05
N ALA A 64 3.74 10.34 7.47
CA ALA A 64 2.94 11.32 6.75
C ALA A 64 2.66 12.55 7.63
N ASP A 65 3.63 13.48 7.67
CA ASP A 65 3.45 14.76 8.34
C ASP A 65 2.48 15.65 7.56
N GLU A 66 1.38 16.00 8.23
CA GLU A 66 0.29 16.84 7.71
C GLU A 66 -0.42 16.24 6.49
N GLY A 67 -0.40 14.91 6.34
CA GLY A 67 -1.00 14.22 5.19
C GLY A 67 -2.46 14.60 4.93
N SER A 68 -3.25 14.81 6.00
CA SER A 68 -4.64 15.25 5.90
C SER A 68 -4.78 16.65 5.29
N VAL A 69 -3.95 17.61 5.69
CA VAL A 69 -4.01 19.00 5.20
C VAL A 69 -3.61 19.07 3.73
N LYS A 70 -2.48 18.44 3.38
CA LYS A 70 -1.96 18.43 2.00
C LYS A 70 -2.90 17.65 1.08
N GLY A 71 -3.44 16.53 1.56
CA GLY A 71 -4.44 15.74 0.84
C GLY A 71 -5.72 16.51 0.58
N ALA A 72 -6.28 17.17 1.62
CA ALA A 72 -7.47 17.99 1.46
C ALA A 72 -7.27 19.15 0.48
N ALA A 73 -6.14 19.86 0.55
CA ALA A 73 -5.80 20.92 -0.38
C ALA A 73 -5.68 20.41 -1.83
N LEU A 74 -5.05 19.25 -2.03
CA LEU A 74 -4.94 18.62 -3.34
C LEU A 74 -6.31 18.26 -3.91
N ILE A 75 -7.18 17.63 -3.11
CA ILE A 75 -8.53 17.26 -3.53
C ILE A 75 -9.35 18.50 -3.86
N ALA A 76 -9.28 19.56 -3.04
CA ALA A 76 -9.96 20.83 -3.31
C ALA A 76 -9.50 21.45 -4.64
N ALA A 77 -8.19 21.51 -4.91
CA ALA A 77 -7.65 22.04 -6.15
C ALA A 77 -8.06 21.21 -7.38
N VAL A 78 -8.13 19.89 -7.26
CA VAL A 78 -8.60 19.01 -8.34
C VAL A 78 -10.10 19.20 -8.59
N ALA A 79 -10.91 19.30 -7.53
CA ALA A 79 -12.35 19.56 -7.64
C ALA A 79 -12.62 20.90 -8.33
N GLU A 80 -11.90 21.96 -7.93
CA GLU A 80 -11.96 23.27 -8.58
C GLU A 80 -11.62 23.19 -10.07
N LYS A 81 -10.53 22.50 -10.43
CA LYS A 81 -10.12 22.31 -11.83
C LYS A 81 -11.15 21.54 -12.66
N LEU A 82 -11.83 20.57 -12.05
CA LEU A 82 -12.86 19.77 -12.69
C LEU A 82 -14.25 20.43 -12.65
N LYS A 83 -14.39 21.59 -11.99
CA LYS A 83 -15.65 22.31 -11.77
C LYS A 83 -16.73 21.43 -11.12
N LEU A 84 -16.32 20.64 -10.13
CA LEU A 84 -17.20 19.85 -9.28
C LEU A 84 -17.81 20.70 -8.16
#